data_AF-A0A098THG9-F1
#
_entry.id   AF-A0A098THG9-F1
#
_cell.length_a   1.000
_cell.length_b   1.000
_cell.length_c   1.000
_cell.angle_alpha   90.00
_cell.angle_beta   90.00
_cell.angle_gamma   90.00
#
_symmetry.space_group_name_H-M   'P 1'
#
loop_
_entity.id
_entity.type
_entity.pdbx_description
1 polymer ?
#
loop_
_entity_poly.entity_id
_entity_poly.type
_entity_poly.pdbx_seq_one_letter_code
_entity_poly.pdbx_strand_id
1 'polypeptide(L)'
;MTLAGVAPDDFYVTTIYPTEVRVQGQWIPVQNQRMDGAIALTQTPKGLVARCQLLRDLAVEEQVVVGVEGIRTIRKPEIREQRGHQEFSFMGAGVSSERRVELVVEQIAWELRHIRDQGGKVVVTAGPVVIHTGGG
;
A
#
# COMPACT_ATOMS: atom_id res chain seq x y z
N MET A 1 -18.22 0.62 -13.94
CA MET A 1 -16.80 0.58 -14.39
C MET A 1 -16.71 0.22 -15.87
N THR A 2 -15.53 0.27 -16.50
CA THR A 2 -15.32 -0.20 -17.90
C THR A 2 -14.57 -1.52 -18.01
N LEU A 3 -13.79 -1.90 -16.99
CA LEU A 3 -13.00 -3.15 -16.95
C LEU A 3 -13.11 -3.79 -15.55
N ALA A 4 -13.23 -5.12 -15.51
CA ALA A 4 -13.17 -5.85 -14.24
C ALA A 4 -11.75 -5.77 -13.65
N GLY A 5 -11.65 -5.67 -12.32
CA GLY A 5 -10.37 -5.63 -11.63
C GLY A 5 -9.64 -4.26 -11.67
N VAL A 6 -10.27 -3.22 -12.24
CA VAL A 6 -9.66 -1.89 -12.45
C VAL A 6 -10.53 -0.81 -11.84
N ALA A 7 -10.01 -0.10 -10.84
CA ALA A 7 -10.69 1.07 -10.28
C ALA A 7 -10.66 2.28 -11.23
N PRO A 8 -11.68 3.16 -11.20
CA PRO A 8 -11.63 4.43 -11.90
C PRO A 8 -10.51 5.32 -11.37
N ASP A 9 -10.15 6.33 -12.16
CA ASP A 9 -9.24 7.37 -11.71
C ASP A 9 -9.77 8.06 -10.44
N ASP A 10 -8.86 8.49 -9.58
CA ASP A 10 -9.15 9.15 -8.30
C ASP A 10 -10.08 8.35 -7.35
N PHE A 11 -10.07 7.01 -7.42
CA PHE A 11 -10.82 6.19 -6.45
C PHE A 11 -10.31 6.41 -5.02
N TYR A 12 -11.22 6.40 -4.04
CA TYR A 12 -10.85 6.52 -2.65
C TYR A 12 -10.16 5.25 -2.13
N VAL A 13 -8.95 5.39 -1.58
CA VAL A 13 -8.22 4.29 -0.92
C VAL A 13 -8.64 4.15 0.53
N THR A 14 -9.22 3.00 0.87
CA THR A 14 -9.70 2.73 2.22
C THR A 14 -8.58 2.61 3.25
N THR A 15 -8.90 2.92 4.50
CA THR A 15 -8.03 2.70 5.66
C THR A 15 -8.49 1.49 6.48
N ILE A 16 -7.77 1.17 7.56
CA ILE A 16 -8.18 0.11 8.51
C ILE A 16 -9.42 0.44 9.33
N TYR A 17 -9.85 1.71 9.35
CA TYR A 17 -10.88 2.16 10.28
C TYR A 17 -12.30 2.02 9.69
N PRO A 18 -13.31 1.74 10.54
CA PRO A 18 -14.71 1.73 10.11
C PRO A 18 -15.08 3.02 9.38
N THR A 19 -15.61 2.88 8.18
CA THR A 19 -15.90 4.01 7.28
C THR A 19 -17.38 4.03 6.93
N GLU A 20 -17.93 5.22 6.77
CA GLU A 20 -19.25 5.46 6.19
C GLU A 20 -19.12 6.37 4.98
N VAL A 21 -19.97 6.12 3.97
CA VAL A 21 -20.07 6.92 2.76
C VAL A 21 -21.47 7.51 2.64
N ARG A 22 -21.57 8.75 2.15
CA ARG A 22 -22.83 9.47 2.01
C ARG A 22 -23.36 9.34 0.59
N VAL A 23 -24.46 8.63 0.43
CA VAL A 23 -25.14 8.48 -0.87
C VAL A 23 -26.58 8.98 -0.74
N GLN A 24 -27.00 9.86 -1.64
CA GLN A 24 -28.35 10.47 -1.62
C GLN A 24 -28.74 11.04 -0.25
N GLY A 25 -27.78 11.66 0.44
CA GLY A 25 -27.98 12.29 1.75
C GLY A 25 -27.90 11.33 2.94
N GLN A 26 -27.92 10.01 2.72
CA GLN A 26 -27.87 8.97 3.76
C GLN A 26 -26.43 8.49 3.99
N TRP A 27 -26.05 8.30 5.26
CA TRP A 27 -24.77 7.68 5.61
C TRP A 27 -24.91 6.16 5.62
N ILE A 28 -24.06 5.48 4.86
CA ILE A 28 -24.09 4.03 4.68
C ILE A 28 -22.77 3.47 5.21
N PRO A 29 -22.80 2.50 6.16
CA PRO A 29 -21.61 1.85 6.65
C PRO A 29 -20.98 0.96 5.58
N VAL A 30 -19.67 1.10 5.42
CA VAL A 30 -18.87 0.28 4.52
C VAL A 30 -18.62 -1.08 5.16
N GLN A 31 -19.02 -2.15 4.47
CA GLN A 31 -18.82 -3.53 4.91
C GLN A 31 -17.42 -4.03 4.52
N ASN A 32 -16.95 -5.08 5.21
CA ASN A 32 -15.69 -5.77 4.91
C ASN A 32 -14.45 -4.86 4.97
N GLN A 33 -14.45 -3.91 5.92
CA GLN A 33 -13.41 -2.90 6.04
C GLN A 33 -11.99 -3.49 6.11
N ARG A 34 -11.11 -2.99 5.27
CA ARG A 34 -9.66 -3.20 5.29
C ARG A 34 -8.95 -2.00 4.65
N MET A 35 -7.64 -1.88 4.88
CA MET A 35 -6.83 -0.91 4.15
C MET A 35 -6.53 -1.35 2.72
N ASP A 36 -6.12 -0.40 1.89
CA ASP A 36 -5.68 -0.60 0.51
C ASP A 36 -6.74 -1.32 -0.34
N GLY A 37 -7.98 -0.83 -0.24
CA GLY A 37 -9.11 -1.24 -1.07
C GLY A 37 -9.85 -0.04 -1.64
N ALA A 38 -10.80 -0.31 -2.52
CA ALA A 38 -11.78 0.65 -3.02
C ALA A 38 -13.13 0.42 -2.35
N ILE A 39 -14.00 1.43 -2.37
CA ILE A 39 -15.39 1.32 -1.89
C ILE A 39 -16.31 1.13 -3.09
N ALA A 40 -16.87 -0.07 -3.24
CA ALA A 40 -17.86 -0.41 -4.26
C ALA A 40 -19.29 -0.29 -3.70
N LEU A 41 -20.18 0.27 -4.51
CA LEU A 41 -21.60 0.45 -4.26
C LEU A 41 -22.38 -0.48 -5.20
N THR A 42 -23.26 -1.29 -4.62
CA THR A 42 -24.17 -2.18 -5.36
C THR A 42 -25.60 -1.94 -4.91
N GLN A 43 -26.51 -1.76 -5.86
CA GLN A 43 -27.94 -1.75 -5.57
C GLN A 43 -28.43 -3.19 -5.38
N THR A 44 -29.04 -3.47 -4.23
CA THR A 44 -29.65 -4.78 -3.95
C THR A 44 -31.17 -4.63 -3.77
N PRO A 45 -31.94 -5.73 -3.78
CA PRO A 45 -33.37 -5.68 -3.46
C PRO A 45 -33.68 -5.13 -2.06
N LYS A 46 -32.70 -5.16 -1.13
CA LYS A 46 -32.83 -4.66 0.24
C LYS A 46 -32.33 -3.21 0.41
N GLY A 47 -31.81 -2.59 -0.65
CA GLY A 47 -31.23 -1.26 -0.62
C GLY A 47 -29.79 -1.20 -1.14
N LEU A 48 -29.20 -0.01 -1.07
CA LEU A 48 -27.82 0.23 -1.48
C LEU A 48 -26.84 -0.33 -0.45
N VAL A 49 -25.82 -1.05 -0.92
CA VAL A 49 -24.78 -1.64 -0.08
C VAL A 49 -23.42 -1.10 -0.49
N ALA A 50 -22.65 -0.61 0.49
CA ALA A 50 -21.26 -0.22 0.32
C ALA A 50 -20.32 -1.31 0.85
N ARG A 51 -19.34 -1.73 0.06
CA ARG A 51 -18.34 -2.73 0.43
C ARG A 51 -16.94 -2.25 0.13
N CYS A 52 -16.02 -2.51 1.05
CA CYS A 52 -14.60 -2.43 0.78
C CYS A 52 -14.18 -3.68 -0.01
N GLN A 53 -13.53 -3.48 -1.16
CA GLN A 53 -13.03 -4.55 -2.03
C GLN A 53 -11.59 -4.29 -2.46
N LEU A 54 -10.85 -5.36 -2.72
CA LEU A 54 -9.56 -5.28 -3.39
C LEU A 54 -9.77 -4.90 -4.86
N LEU A 55 -8.79 -4.23 -5.47
CA LEU A 55 -8.90 -3.77 -6.87
C LEU A 55 -9.26 -4.91 -7.82
N ARG A 56 -8.57 -6.06 -7.69
CA ARG A 56 -8.80 -7.25 -8.52
C ARG A 56 -10.19 -7.88 -8.39
N ASP A 57 -10.93 -7.56 -7.32
CA ASP A 57 -12.25 -8.14 -7.03
C ASP A 57 -13.39 -7.24 -7.52
N LEU A 58 -13.08 -6.07 -8.10
CA LEU A 58 -14.06 -5.10 -8.60
C LEU A 58 -14.73 -5.60 -9.89
N ALA A 59 -16.06 -5.47 -9.96
CA ALA A 59 -16.88 -5.88 -11.10
C ALA A 59 -17.37 -4.68 -11.93
N VAL A 60 -17.62 -4.92 -13.23
CA VAL A 60 -18.04 -3.88 -14.19
C VAL A 60 -19.37 -3.21 -13.80
N GLU A 61 -20.26 -4.00 -13.19
CA GLU A 61 -21.61 -3.63 -12.71
C GLU A 61 -21.59 -2.76 -11.44
N GLU A 62 -20.43 -2.61 -10.78
CA GLU A 62 -20.30 -1.84 -9.53
C GLU A 62 -19.98 -0.37 -9.81
N GLN A 63 -20.50 0.50 -8.92
CA GLN A 63 -20.09 1.90 -8.86
C GLN A 63 -19.02 2.06 -7.78
N VAL A 64 -17.93 2.77 -8.07
CA VAL A 64 -16.85 2.99 -7.10
C VAL A 64 -16.83 4.43 -6.63
N VAL A 65 -16.64 4.62 -5.34
CA VAL A 65 -16.47 5.95 -4.73
C VAL A 65 -15.13 6.55 -5.17
N VAL A 66 -15.20 7.77 -5.71
CA VAL A 66 -14.06 8.59 -6.14
C VAL A 66 -13.99 9.88 -5.33
N GLY A 67 -12.82 10.50 -5.30
CA GLY A 67 -12.54 11.69 -4.52
C GLY A 67 -12.65 11.46 -3.01
N VAL A 68 -12.91 12.54 -2.27
CA VAL A 68 -12.90 12.53 -0.79
C VAL A 68 -14.21 13.01 -0.17
N GLU A 69 -15.16 13.48 -0.98
CA GLU A 69 -16.42 14.04 -0.48
C GLU A 69 -17.37 12.94 0.02
N GLY A 70 -18.10 13.26 1.09
CA GLY A 70 -19.10 12.33 1.64
C GLY A 70 -18.50 11.07 2.27
N ILE A 71 -17.24 11.10 2.70
CA ILE A 71 -16.58 9.98 3.38
C ILE A 71 -16.27 10.40 4.82
N ARG A 72 -16.59 9.54 5.79
CA ARG A 72 -16.19 9.75 7.18
C ARG A 72 -15.72 8.47 7.83
N THR A 73 -14.71 8.60 8.69
CA THR A 73 -14.25 7.51 9.52
C THR A 73 -14.89 7.58 10.89
N ILE A 74 -15.42 6.46 11.38
CA ILE A 74 -15.88 6.34 12.77
C ILE A 74 -14.70 5.85 13.61
N ARG A 75 -14.11 6.76 14.41
CA ARG A 75 -13.03 6.42 15.34
C ARG A 75 -13.51 6.59 16.78
N LYS A 76 -13.23 5.62 17.64
CA LYS A 76 -13.39 5.79 19.11
C LYS A 76 -12.37 6.82 19.61
N PRO A 77 -12.73 7.74 20.52
CA PRO A 77 -11.86 8.81 21.01
C PRO A 77 -10.50 8.33 21.54
N GLU A 78 -10.49 7.17 22.21
CA GLU A 78 -9.32 6.59 22.91
C GLU A 78 -8.10 6.34 22.02
N ILE A 79 -8.29 6.08 20.72
CA ILE A 79 -7.18 5.77 19.78
C ILE A 79 -6.39 7.04 19.41
N ARG A 80 -6.97 8.23 19.59
CA ARG A 80 -6.32 9.50 19.23
C ARG A 80 -5.22 9.89 20.22
N GLU A 81 -5.28 9.41 21.46
CA GLU A 81 -4.42 9.83 22.58
C GLU A 81 -3.12 9.02 22.69
N GLN A 82 -3.04 7.82 22.08
CA GLN A 82 -1.86 6.94 22.19
C GLN A 82 -0.67 7.34 21.30
N ARG A 83 -0.75 8.43 20.54
CA ARG A 83 0.36 8.91 19.67
C ARG A 83 1.48 9.63 20.44
N GLY A 84 1.44 9.64 21.79
CA GLY A 84 2.34 10.42 22.64
C GLY A 84 3.64 9.76 23.09
N HIS A 85 3.85 8.46 22.89
CA HIS A 85 5.08 7.79 23.35
C HIS A 85 5.70 6.91 22.27
N GLN A 86 6.51 7.54 21.42
CA GLN A 86 7.58 6.82 20.72
C GLN A 86 8.80 6.83 21.64
N GLU A 87 9.10 5.67 22.22
CA GLU A 87 10.35 5.40 22.91
C GLU A 87 11.51 5.56 21.90
N PHE A 88 12.35 6.56 22.14
CA PHE A 88 13.61 6.75 21.42
C PHE A 88 14.54 5.58 21.77
N SER A 89 15.06 4.86 20.77
CA SER A 89 16.06 3.79 21.00
C SER A 89 17.29 4.04 20.13
N PHE A 90 18.47 4.00 20.76
CA PHE A 90 19.77 3.97 20.09
C PHE A 90 20.35 2.55 20.14
N MET A 91 20.93 2.12 19.02
CA MET A 91 21.77 0.91 18.87
C MET A 91 21.07 -0.46 18.95
N GLY A 92 20.06 -0.67 18.11
CA GLY A 92 19.34 -1.95 17.99
C GLY A 92 19.93 -3.02 17.04
N ALA A 93 21.12 -2.85 16.47
CA ALA A 93 21.74 -3.89 15.65
C ALA A 93 23.27 -3.81 15.70
N GLY A 94 23.88 -4.80 16.35
CA GLY A 94 25.32 -4.94 16.44
C GLY A 94 25.90 -5.64 15.20
N VAL A 95 26.35 -4.85 14.22
CA VAL A 95 27.52 -5.16 13.38
C VAL A 95 27.97 -3.87 12.69
N SER A 96 29.13 -3.34 13.09
CA SER A 96 29.82 -2.28 12.36
C SER A 96 30.81 -2.92 11.37
N SER A 97 30.69 -2.59 10.09
CA SER A 97 31.38 -3.26 8.97
C SER A 97 32.06 -2.31 7.98
N GLU A 98 32.14 -1.00 8.26
CA GLU A 98 32.57 0.03 7.30
C GLU A 98 33.87 -0.32 6.54
N ARG A 99 34.86 -0.87 7.25
CA ARG A 99 36.16 -1.23 6.63
C ARG A 99 36.16 -2.53 5.81
N ARG A 100 35.16 -3.42 5.98
CA ARG A 100 35.05 -4.67 5.22
C ARG A 100 34.20 -4.51 3.95
N VAL A 101 33.34 -3.50 3.89
CA VAL A 101 32.45 -3.27 2.74
C VAL A 101 33.24 -2.82 1.52
N GLU A 102 34.18 -1.88 1.66
CA GLU A 102 34.92 -1.30 0.52
C GLU A 102 35.70 -2.36 -0.28
N LEU A 103 36.46 -3.24 0.39
CA LEU A 103 37.23 -4.30 -0.27
C LEU A 103 36.34 -5.32 -1.00
N VAL A 104 35.20 -5.67 -0.41
CA VAL A 104 34.25 -6.61 -1.01
C VAL A 104 33.58 -5.96 -2.23
N VAL A 105 33.28 -4.66 -2.17
CA VAL A 105 32.74 -3.91 -3.31
C VAL A 105 33.72 -3.89 -4.48
N GLU A 106 35.00 -3.62 -4.22
CA GLU A 106 36.04 -3.64 -5.27
C GLU A 106 36.15 -5.01 -5.95
N GLN A 107 36.15 -6.11 -5.18
CA GLN A 107 36.22 -7.46 -5.72
C GLN A 107 34.99 -7.77 -6.60
N ILE A 108 33.79 -7.49 -6.10
CA ILE A 108 32.53 -7.73 -6.84
C ILE A 108 32.52 -6.90 -8.13
N ALA A 109 32.95 -5.63 -8.08
CA ALA A 109 33.03 -4.77 -9.26
C ALA A 109 33.97 -5.34 -10.33
N TRP A 110 35.11 -5.89 -9.92
CA TRP A 110 36.06 -6.55 -10.83
C TRP A 110 35.46 -7.81 -11.46
N GLU A 111 34.84 -8.68 -10.66
CA GLU A 111 34.20 -9.91 -11.15
C GLU A 111 33.05 -9.63 -12.12
N LEU A 112 32.18 -8.68 -11.79
CA LEU A 112 31.08 -8.23 -12.66
C LEU A 112 31.59 -7.73 -14.01
N ARG A 113 32.69 -6.95 -14.00
CA ARG A 113 33.35 -6.49 -15.22
C ARG A 113 33.91 -7.65 -16.04
N HIS A 114 34.60 -8.59 -15.39
CA HIS A 114 35.21 -9.74 -16.05
C HIS A 114 34.17 -10.64 -16.72
N ILE A 115 33.08 -10.95 -16.03
CA ILE A 115 31.95 -11.73 -16.57
C ILE A 115 31.36 -11.05 -17.80
N ARG A 116 31.15 -9.72 -17.74
CA ARG A 116 30.66 -8.93 -18.87
C ARG A 116 31.61 -8.99 -20.07
N ASP A 117 32.91 -8.80 -19.83
CA ASP A 117 33.92 -8.76 -20.89
C ASP A 117 34.09 -10.14 -21.58
N GLN A 118 33.71 -11.24 -20.91
CA GLN A 118 33.66 -12.60 -21.48
C GLN A 118 32.32 -12.96 -22.15
N GLY A 119 31.36 -12.04 -22.21
CA GLY A 119 30.02 -12.30 -22.75
C GLY A 119 29.14 -13.18 -21.84
N GLY A 120 29.49 -13.28 -20.55
CA GLY A 120 28.69 -13.98 -19.55
C GLY A 120 27.44 -13.19 -19.11
N LYS A 121 26.60 -13.82 -18.29
CA LYS A 121 25.34 -13.25 -17.80
C LYS A 121 25.34 -13.18 -16.27
N VAL A 122 24.98 -12.02 -15.74
CA VAL A 122 24.76 -11.80 -14.31
C VAL A 122 23.26 -11.64 -14.06
N VAL A 123 22.77 -12.18 -12.94
CA VAL A 123 21.38 -12.05 -12.50
C VAL A 123 21.36 -11.32 -11.16
N VAL A 124 20.43 -10.37 -11.00
CA VAL A 124 20.24 -9.62 -9.75
C VAL A 124 18.88 -9.98 -9.17
N THR A 125 18.85 -10.35 -7.89
CA THR A 125 17.62 -10.51 -7.10
C THR A 125 17.53 -9.33 -6.12
N ALA A 126 16.70 -8.34 -6.44
CA ALA A 126 16.56 -7.12 -5.66
C ALA A 126 15.22 -7.07 -4.91
N GLY A 127 15.26 -6.64 -3.64
CA GLY A 127 14.08 -6.33 -2.83
C GLY A 127 13.79 -4.82 -2.78
N PRO A 128 12.66 -4.40 -2.19
CA PRO A 128 12.23 -3.00 -2.16
C PRO A 128 13.19 -2.06 -1.42
N VAL A 129 14.01 -2.60 -0.50
CA VAL A 129 14.99 -1.83 0.27
C VAL A 129 15.99 -1.10 -0.64
N VAL A 130 16.28 -1.63 -1.83
CA VAL A 130 17.14 -0.96 -2.82
C VAL A 130 16.62 0.45 -3.15
N ILE A 131 15.30 0.60 -3.36
CA ILE A 131 14.67 1.90 -3.59
C ILE A 131 14.64 2.70 -2.29
N HIS A 132 14.26 2.07 -1.18
CA HIS A 132 14.12 2.77 0.11
C HIS A 132 15.44 3.38 0.62
N THR A 133 16.59 2.81 0.23
CA THR A 133 17.92 3.34 0.56
C THR A 133 18.54 4.21 -0.55
N GLY A 134 17.79 4.50 -1.62
CA GLY A 134 18.25 5.36 -2.72
C GLY A 134 19.26 4.73 -3.69
N GLY A 135 19.29 3.40 -3.78
CA GLY A 135 20.19 2.65 -4.68
C GLY A 135 19.55 2.17 -5.98
N GLY A 136 18.33 2.61 -6.27
CA GLY A 136 17.58 2.28 -7.50
C GLY A 136 17.93 3.14 -8.71
#